data_AF-A0A536YE28-F1
#
_entry.id   AF-A0A536YE28-F1
#
_cell.length_a   1.000
_cell.length_b   1.000
_cell.length_c   1.000
_cell.angle_alpha   90.00
_cell.angle_beta   90.00
_cell.angle_gamma   90.00
#
_symmetry.space_group_name_H-M   'P 1'
#
loop_
_entity.id
_entity.type
_entity.pdbx_description
1 polymer ?
#
loop_
_entity_poly.entity_id
_entity_poly.type
_entity_poly.pdbx_seq_one_letter_code
_entity_poly.pdbx_strand_id
1 'polypeptide(L)'
;LFELFRRARPYLGLEKTEFDEIVAMLAHGYATKRGQRAALVHYDAVHRKLRERRGSRMAAIMSGGAIPEVFDYRVKLEPEGNFIGTLNEDFAIESLPGDIFQLGNTSWRILQIGNGVVRVADAQGQPPSMPFWLGEAPSRSDEMSAAVSRLRAAADPKLPRPDQPRRPDELDAAVEWLGQDYALPRSAAEQIAAYLAEGKRALGIVPTAEALVLERFFDEAGGMQLVLHAPLGSRINKAWGLALRKKFCQSFNFELQAAATEEALVLSLGPMHSFPLEEVFRYLNPKTVRETLVQAVLDSPIFETRWRWTTTLALAVPRNRNGTKLPAQIQRMIADELLAAIFPDAAACLDNIQGARELPKHPLVDQAIRDCLEQAMDLPQLVRTLQRVFAGEIRCVAKDTPEPSVFCNEILNSAVYTFLDDAPLEERRTRAVYTRRTTEPRNADDLGALDPAAIERVREEAWPAANTADELHDALLLAGFVRATEASPGWRMLFDELVAAGRAFDARGFWISVERFDELNTVVPQSTTPAIPERLRKSWTREDAARELIRGRTEVLGPVTARALADSLGFPDTALVDGALLALENEGKLLRGRFTGGAAQLEWCDRRLLARIHRYTLNRPRKSL
;
A
#
# COMPACT_ATOMS: atom_id res chain seq x y z
N LEU A 1 19.24 -9.26 -43.64
CA LEU A 1 18.47 -9.73 -42.47
C LEU A 1 18.01 -8.55 -41.62
N PHE A 2 18.92 -7.72 -41.09
CA PHE A 2 18.57 -6.49 -40.36
C PHE A 2 17.52 -5.62 -41.09
N GLU A 3 17.79 -5.22 -42.34
CA GLU A 3 16.84 -4.45 -43.16
C GLU A 3 15.49 -5.14 -43.39
N LEU A 4 15.45 -6.48 -43.32
CA LEU A 4 14.20 -7.22 -43.42
C LEU A 4 13.39 -7.11 -42.12
N PHE A 5 14.03 -7.23 -40.96
CA PHE A 5 13.37 -7.05 -39.66
C PHE A 5 12.80 -5.64 -39.51
N ARG A 6 13.54 -4.60 -39.91
CA ARG A 6 13.07 -3.20 -39.84
C ARG A 6 11.82 -2.89 -40.66
N ARG A 7 11.44 -3.76 -41.61
CA ARG A 7 10.17 -3.62 -42.35
C ARG A 7 8.95 -3.99 -41.51
N ALA A 8 9.11 -4.76 -40.43
CA ALA A 8 8.02 -5.10 -39.52
C ALA A 8 7.85 -4.03 -38.45
N ARG A 9 6.58 -3.67 -38.15
CA ARG A 9 6.22 -2.56 -37.26
C ARG A 9 6.92 -2.59 -35.88
N PRO A 10 7.03 -3.74 -35.17
CA PRO A 10 7.68 -3.78 -33.86
C PRO A 10 9.18 -3.46 -33.88
N TYR A 11 9.85 -3.62 -35.03
CA TYR A 11 11.30 -3.46 -35.18
C TYR A 11 11.69 -2.22 -36.00
N LEU A 12 10.77 -1.28 -36.22
CA LEU A 12 11.02 -0.10 -37.04
C LEU A 12 12.19 0.75 -36.51
N GLY A 13 12.25 0.88 -35.18
CA GLY A 13 13.31 1.56 -34.43
C GLY A 13 14.45 0.66 -33.94
N LEU A 14 14.57 -0.57 -34.45
CA LEU A 14 15.64 -1.48 -34.06
C LEU A 14 16.99 -0.91 -34.51
N GLU A 15 17.89 -0.68 -33.55
CA GLU A 15 19.23 -0.18 -33.83
C GLU A 15 20.14 -1.30 -34.34
N LYS A 16 21.13 -0.92 -35.16
CA LYS A 16 22.04 -1.91 -35.76
C LYS A 16 22.87 -2.64 -34.71
N THR A 17 23.28 -1.92 -33.65
CA THR A 17 24.04 -2.46 -32.52
C THR A 17 23.22 -3.49 -31.75
N GLU A 18 21.96 -3.21 -31.43
CA GLU A 18 21.05 -4.14 -30.73
C GLU A 18 20.84 -5.42 -31.56
N PHE A 19 20.67 -5.29 -32.88
CA PHE A 19 20.58 -6.45 -33.76
C PHE A 19 21.86 -7.30 -33.72
N ASP A 20 23.03 -6.67 -33.74
CA ASP A 20 24.32 -7.37 -33.70
C ASP A 20 24.56 -8.05 -32.34
N GLU A 21 24.10 -7.47 -31.24
CA GLU A 21 24.12 -8.08 -29.90
C GLU A 21 23.24 -9.34 -29.83
N ILE A 22 22.02 -9.28 -30.39
CA ILE A 22 21.14 -10.46 -30.49
C ILE A 22 21.79 -11.56 -31.35
N VAL A 23 22.38 -11.18 -32.49
CA VAL A 23 23.09 -12.14 -33.35
C VAL A 23 24.26 -12.77 -32.60
N ALA A 24 25.05 -11.99 -31.87
CA ALA A 24 26.17 -12.47 -31.07
C ALA A 24 25.69 -13.43 -29.97
N MET A 25 24.62 -13.08 -29.25
CA MET A 25 23.99 -13.92 -28.24
C MET A 25 23.55 -15.27 -28.83
N LEU A 26 22.86 -15.26 -29.98
CA LEU A 26 22.41 -16.49 -30.64
C LEU A 26 23.56 -17.31 -31.25
N ALA A 27 24.68 -16.67 -31.60
CA ALA A 27 25.84 -17.33 -32.20
C ALA A 27 26.74 -18.01 -31.16
N HIS A 28 26.92 -17.37 -30.01
CA HIS A 28 27.72 -17.87 -28.90
C HIS A 28 26.88 -18.70 -27.92
N GLY A 29 25.58 -18.46 -27.80
CA GLY A 29 24.77 -19.06 -26.73
C GLY A 29 25.26 -18.63 -25.35
N TYR A 30 25.00 -19.47 -24.34
CA TYR A 30 25.23 -19.12 -22.94
C TYR A 30 26.23 -20.08 -22.30
N ALA A 31 27.20 -19.53 -21.57
CA ALA A 31 28.12 -20.30 -20.74
C ALA A 31 27.39 -20.74 -19.47
N THR A 32 27.09 -22.03 -19.34
CA THR A 32 26.52 -22.60 -18.11
C THR A 32 27.57 -23.47 -17.41
N LYS A 33 27.33 -23.86 -16.15
CA LYS A 33 28.14 -24.88 -15.46
C LYS A 33 28.28 -26.19 -16.25
N ARG A 34 27.36 -26.45 -17.19
CA ARG A 34 27.31 -27.65 -18.05
C ARG A 34 27.86 -27.39 -19.46
N GLY A 35 28.59 -26.30 -19.67
CA GLY A 35 29.17 -25.89 -20.95
C GLY A 35 28.32 -24.87 -21.73
N GLN A 36 28.77 -24.56 -22.95
CA GLN A 36 28.10 -23.61 -23.85
C GLN A 36 26.82 -24.23 -24.44
N ARG A 37 25.67 -23.61 -24.20
CA ARG A 37 24.35 -24.09 -24.64
C ARG A 37 23.58 -23.05 -25.43
N ALA A 38 22.57 -23.50 -26.17
CA ALA A 38 21.65 -22.65 -26.95
C ALA A 38 22.33 -21.70 -27.96
N ALA A 39 23.49 -22.08 -28.49
CA ALA A 39 24.00 -21.48 -29.72
C ALA A 39 23.16 -21.99 -30.90
N LEU A 40 22.32 -21.12 -31.46
CA LEU A 40 21.33 -21.47 -32.50
C LEU A 40 21.82 -21.12 -33.91
N VAL A 41 22.70 -20.14 -34.04
CA VAL A 41 23.23 -19.73 -35.35
C VAL A 41 24.75 -19.84 -35.38
N HIS A 42 25.28 -20.05 -36.57
CA HIS A 42 26.69 -19.87 -36.86
C HIS A 42 26.86 -18.49 -37.50
N TYR A 43 27.71 -17.66 -36.91
CA TYR A 43 28.01 -16.32 -37.42
C TYR A 43 29.46 -16.28 -37.91
N ASP A 44 29.61 -16.13 -39.22
CA ASP A 44 30.87 -15.80 -39.87
C ASP A 44 31.02 -14.28 -39.87
N ALA A 45 31.75 -13.76 -38.88
CA ALA A 45 31.95 -12.33 -38.70
C ALA A 45 32.76 -11.68 -39.83
N VAL A 46 33.67 -12.44 -40.47
CA VAL A 46 34.52 -11.97 -41.57
C VAL A 46 33.67 -11.67 -42.80
N HIS A 47 32.81 -12.61 -43.20
CA HIS A 47 31.95 -12.45 -44.36
C HIS A 47 30.56 -11.91 -44.02
N ARG A 48 30.28 -11.65 -42.73
CA ARG A 48 28.99 -11.23 -42.18
C ARG A 48 27.85 -12.17 -42.60
N LYS A 49 28.08 -13.47 -42.58
CA LYS A 49 27.10 -14.51 -42.98
C LYS A 49 26.56 -15.26 -41.77
N LEU A 50 25.24 -15.43 -41.73
CA LEU A 50 24.55 -16.25 -40.75
C LEU A 50 24.11 -17.57 -41.40
N ARG A 51 24.33 -18.68 -40.69
CA ARG A 51 23.89 -20.03 -41.07
C ARG A 51 23.27 -20.72 -39.86
N GLU A 52 22.40 -21.69 -40.06
CA GLU A 52 21.86 -22.48 -38.98
C GLU A 52 22.92 -23.42 -38.38
N ARG A 53 22.86 -23.66 -37.07
CA ARG A 53 23.54 -24.78 -36.44
C ARG A 53 22.66 -26.04 -36.52
N ARG A 54 23.27 -27.21 -36.35
CA ARG A 54 22.55 -28.48 -36.32
C ARG A 54 21.52 -28.47 -35.18
N GLY A 55 20.27 -28.77 -35.51
CA GLY A 55 19.16 -28.82 -34.54
C GLY A 55 18.36 -27.52 -34.40
N SER A 56 18.87 -26.38 -34.86
CA SER A 56 18.20 -25.08 -34.70
C SER A 56 16.85 -25.01 -35.40
N ARG A 57 16.74 -25.58 -36.62
CA ARG A 57 15.46 -25.69 -37.33
C ARG A 57 14.42 -26.48 -36.52
N MET A 58 14.83 -27.59 -35.91
CA MET A 58 13.93 -28.42 -35.11
C MET A 58 13.50 -27.69 -33.83
N ALA A 59 14.43 -27.00 -33.16
CA ALA A 59 14.12 -26.17 -31.99
C ALA A 59 13.10 -25.08 -32.32
N ALA A 60 13.28 -24.38 -33.44
CA ALA A 60 12.35 -23.35 -33.90
C ALA A 60 10.97 -23.91 -34.28
N ILE A 61 10.88 -25.09 -34.89
CA ILE A 61 9.59 -25.71 -35.23
C ILE A 61 8.85 -26.19 -33.97
N MET A 62 9.56 -26.84 -33.04
CA MET A 62 8.96 -27.46 -31.86
C MET A 62 8.72 -26.50 -30.70
N SER A 63 9.44 -25.39 -30.63
CA SER A 63 9.34 -24.41 -29.53
C SER A 63 9.00 -23.00 -30.03
N GLY A 64 8.89 -22.80 -31.34
CA GLY A 64 8.55 -21.51 -31.94
C GLY A 64 7.11 -21.11 -31.66
N GLY A 65 6.92 -19.81 -31.47
CA GLY A 65 5.63 -19.20 -31.12
C GLY A 65 5.86 -17.99 -30.21
N ALA A 66 4.83 -17.15 -30.07
CA ALA A 66 4.85 -15.97 -29.20
C ALA A 66 4.07 -16.19 -27.89
N ILE A 67 3.22 -17.21 -27.83
CA ILE A 67 2.43 -17.51 -26.64
C ILE A 67 3.35 -18.14 -25.59
N PRO A 68 3.51 -17.53 -24.40
CA PRO A 68 4.33 -18.09 -23.34
C PRO A 68 3.72 -19.38 -22.79
N GLU A 69 4.55 -20.25 -22.20
CA GLU A 69 4.05 -21.40 -21.45
C GLU A 69 3.49 -20.90 -20.11
N VAL A 70 2.17 -21.02 -19.97
CA VAL A 70 1.48 -20.99 -18.67
C VAL A 70 1.35 -22.44 -18.23
N PHE A 71 1.69 -22.71 -16.98
CA PHE A 71 1.73 -24.07 -16.46
C PHE A 71 0.49 -24.33 -15.62
N ASP A 72 -0.16 -25.46 -15.89
CA ASP A 72 -1.29 -25.94 -15.10
C ASP A 72 -0.97 -27.33 -14.54
N TYR A 73 -1.43 -27.58 -13.32
CA TYR A 73 -1.46 -28.89 -12.71
C TYR A 73 -2.70 -29.64 -13.19
N ARG A 74 -2.52 -30.94 -13.45
CA ARG A 74 -3.66 -31.82 -13.76
C ARG A 74 -4.39 -32.18 -12.47
N VAL A 75 -5.68 -31.94 -12.41
CA VAL A 75 -6.50 -32.34 -11.27
C VAL A 75 -7.04 -33.74 -11.50
N LYS A 76 -6.78 -34.62 -10.54
CA LYS A 76 -7.21 -36.03 -10.57
C LYS A 76 -8.06 -36.37 -9.36
N LEU A 77 -9.21 -36.99 -9.60
CA LEU A 77 -10.07 -37.52 -8.56
C LEU A 77 -9.47 -38.79 -7.95
N GLU A 78 -9.47 -38.90 -6.63
CA GLU A 78 -9.17 -40.14 -5.89
C GLU A 78 -10.46 -40.80 -5.41
N PRO A 79 -10.53 -42.15 -5.38
CA PRO A 79 -9.45 -43.10 -5.68
C PRO A 79 -9.32 -43.50 -7.16
N GLU A 80 -10.25 -43.12 -8.04
CA GLU A 80 -10.27 -43.64 -9.42
C GLU A 80 -9.13 -43.13 -10.31
N GLY A 81 -8.46 -42.05 -9.92
CA GLY A 81 -7.38 -41.40 -10.67
C GLY A 81 -7.84 -40.63 -11.91
N ASN A 82 -9.15 -40.39 -12.04
CA ASN A 82 -9.78 -39.77 -13.20
C ASN A 82 -9.38 -38.30 -13.34
N PHE A 83 -9.01 -37.87 -14.54
CA PHE A 83 -8.73 -36.47 -14.84
C PHE A 83 -10.03 -35.68 -14.90
N ILE A 84 -10.14 -34.63 -14.08
CA ILE A 84 -11.36 -33.81 -13.99
C ILE A 84 -11.18 -32.39 -14.52
N GLY A 85 -9.93 -31.90 -14.61
CA GLY A 85 -9.65 -30.54 -15.10
C GLY A 85 -8.21 -30.11 -14.83
N THR A 86 -7.92 -28.85 -15.10
CA THR A 86 -6.62 -28.22 -14.84
C THR A 86 -6.76 -27.15 -13.78
N LEU A 87 -5.71 -27.00 -12.98
CA LEU A 87 -5.59 -25.98 -11.94
C LEU A 87 -4.33 -25.18 -12.21
N ASN A 88 -4.39 -23.85 -12.11
CA ASN A 88 -3.21 -23.02 -12.32
C ASN A 88 -2.08 -23.43 -11.34
N GLU A 89 -0.84 -23.49 -11.83
CA GLU A 89 0.31 -23.96 -11.03
C GLU A 89 0.52 -23.16 -9.76
N ASP A 90 0.41 -21.83 -9.82
CA ASP A 90 0.74 -20.99 -8.67
C ASP A 90 -0.31 -21.15 -7.56
N PHE A 91 -1.60 -21.25 -7.93
CA PHE A 91 -2.66 -21.64 -6.98
C PHE A 91 -2.41 -23.04 -6.41
N ALA A 92 -1.99 -24.00 -7.24
CA ALA A 92 -1.70 -25.36 -6.79
C ALA A 92 -0.49 -25.45 -5.84
N ILE A 93 0.50 -24.56 -5.97
CA ILE A 93 1.68 -24.49 -5.11
C ILE A 93 1.37 -23.83 -3.77
N GLU A 94 0.57 -22.76 -3.78
CA GLU A 94 0.18 -22.04 -2.56
C GLU A 94 -0.91 -22.76 -1.76
N SER A 95 -1.64 -23.68 -2.39
CA SER A 95 -2.67 -24.49 -1.71
C SER A 95 -2.06 -25.52 -0.76
N LEU A 96 -2.78 -25.83 0.31
CA LEU A 96 -2.45 -26.89 1.26
C LEU A 96 -3.37 -28.11 1.09
N PRO A 97 -2.91 -29.33 1.45
CA PRO A 97 -3.81 -30.47 1.63
C PRO A 97 -4.92 -30.14 2.63
N GLY A 98 -6.18 -30.25 2.18
CA GLY A 98 -7.37 -29.85 2.92
C GLY A 98 -8.12 -28.68 2.28
N ASP A 99 -7.45 -27.85 1.48
CA ASP A 99 -8.07 -26.71 0.80
C ASP A 99 -9.10 -27.17 -0.24
N ILE A 100 -10.13 -26.34 -0.44
CA ILE A 100 -11.29 -26.69 -1.28
C ILE A 100 -11.40 -25.68 -2.40
N PHE A 101 -11.35 -26.08 -3.65
CA PHE A 101 -11.51 -25.17 -4.78
C PHE A 101 -12.62 -25.61 -5.71
N GLN A 102 -13.12 -24.69 -6.53
CA GLN A 102 -14.21 -25.00 -7.46
C GLN A 102 -13.68 -25.25 -8.88
N LEU A 103 -14.10 -26.36 -9.48
CA LEU A 103 -13.94 -26.62 -10.92
C LEU A 103 -15.30 -26.93 -11.53
N GLY A 104 -15.72 -26.10 -12.49
CA GLY A 104 -17.09 -26.11 -12.99
C GLY A 104 -18.05 -25.71 -11.87
N ASN A 105 -19.05 -26.56 -11.59
CA ASN A 105 -20.02 -26.33 -10.51
C ASN A 105 -19.72 -27.15 -9.25
N THR A 106 -18.64 -27.92 -9.23
CA THR A 106 -18.33 -28.86 -8.14
C THR A 106 -17.15 -28.37 -7.31
N SER A 107 -17.27 -28.50 -5.99
CA SER A 107 -16.20 -28.21 -5.03
C SER A 107 -15.32 -29.45 -4.81
N TRP A 108 -14.01 -29.28 -4.88
CA TRP A 108 -13.02 -30.34 -4.76
C TRP A 108 -12.06 -30.05 -3.62
N ARG A 109 -11.85 -31.03 -2.73
CA ARG A 109 -10.89 -30.96 -1.61
C ARG A 109 -9.54 -31.52 -2.05
N ILE A 110 -8.47 -30.76 -1.88
CA ILE A 110 -7.11 -31.18 -2.14
C ILE A 110 -6.69 -32.24 -1.12
N LEU A 111 -6.29 -33.42 -1.61
CA LEU A 111 -5.71 -34.49 -0.77
C LEU A 111 -4.19 -34.44 -0.80
N GLN A 112 -3.63 -34.23 -1.98
CA GLN A 112 -2.19 -34.26 -2.19
C GLN A 112 -1.80 -33.43 -3.42
N ILE A 113 -0.73 -32.65 -3.29
CA ILE A 113 -0.11 -31.92 -4.39
C ILE A 113 1.19 -32.65 -4.74
N GLY A 114 1.31 -33.11 -6.00
CA GLY A 114 2.49 -33.74 -6.55
C GLY A 114 3.04 -32.99 -7.75
N ASN A 115 4.07 -33.52 -8.43
CA ASN A 115 4.72 -32.84 -9.56
C ASN A 115 3.79 -32.71 -10.78
N GLY A 116 3.13 -31.55 -10.91
CA GLY A 116 2.19 -31.23 -11.99
C GLY A 116 0.85 -31.95 -11.90
N VAL A 117 0.51 -32.50 -10.73
CA VAL A 117 -0.76 -33.21 -10.47
C VAL A 117 -1.28 -32.85 -9.09
N VAL A 118 -2.53 -32.40 -9.00
CA VAL A 118 -3.27 -32.27 -7.73
C VAL A 118 -4.27 -33.42 -7.63
N ARG A 119 -4.18 -34.20 -6.56
CA ARG A 119 -5.13 -35.27 -6.24
C ARG A 119 -6.21 -34.71 -5.32
N VAL A 120 -7.47 -34.95 -5.67
CA VAL A 120 -8.62 -34.35 -4.97
C VAL A 120 -9.69 -35.39 -4.66
N ALA A 121 -10.51 -35.08 -3.66
CA ALA A 121 -11.78 -35.76 -3.40
C ALA A 121 -12.94 -34.77 -3.54
N ASP A 122 -14.16 -35.28 -3.74
CA ASP A 122 -15.37 -34.44 -3.71
C ASP A 122 -15.51 -33.76 -2.32
N ALA A 123 -15.68 -32.44 -2.30
CA ALA A 123 -15.87 -31.68 -1.07
C ALA A 123 -17.34 -31.64 -0.60
N GLN A 124 -18.25 -32.33 -1.29
CA GLN A 124 -19.67 -32.49 -0.94
C GLN A 124 -20.40 -31.17 -0.71
N GLY A 125 -20.11 -30.16 -1.54
CA GLY A 125 -20.73 -28.85 -1.47
C GLY A 125 -20.20 -27.95 -0.36
N GLN A 126 -19.09 -28.29 0.30
CA GLN A 126 -18.39 -27.36 1.17
C GLN A 126 -17.95 -26.11 0.39
N PRO A 127 -18.01 -24.91 1.03
CA PRO A 127 -17.67 -23.66 0.36
C PRO A 127 -16.20 -23.69 -0.08
N PRO A 128 -15.90 -23.37 -1.35
CA PRO A 128 -14.54 -23.34 -1.84
C PRO A 128 -13.79 -22.13 -1.27
N SER A 129 -12.51 -22.29 -0.94
CA SER A 129 -11.53 -21.22 -1.09
C SER A 129 -11.51 -20.83 -2.57
N MET A 130 -11.70 -19.53 -2.85
CA MET A 130 -11.86 -19.05 -4.21
C MET A 130 -10.55 -19.29 -4.98
N PRO A 131 -10.52 -20.16 -6.01
CA PRO A 131 -9.33 -20.34 -6.80
C PRO A 131 -9.02 -19.03 -7.51
N PHE A 132 -7.81 -18.51 -7.31
CA PHE A 132 -7.33 -17.38 -8.09
C PHE A 132 -6.61 -17.90 -9.32
N TRP A 133 -6.83 -17.23 -10.44
CA TRP A 133 -6.07 -17.44 -11.64
C TRP A 133 -4.98 -16.38 -11.67
N LEU A 134 -3.71 -16.77 -11.52
CA LEU A 134 -2.59 -15.93 -11.94
C LEU A 134 -2.50 -15.97 -13.48
N GLY A 135 -3.54 -15.45 -14.11
CA GLY A 135 -3.54 -15.09 -15.52
C GLY A 135 -3.43 -13.58 -15.60
N GLU A 136 -2.51 -13.08 -16.44
CA GLU A 136 -2.45 -11.66 -16.73
C GLU A 136 -3.66 -11.29 -17.61
N ALA A 137 -4.81 -11.09 -16.96
CA ALA A 137 -5.96 -10.52 -17.62
C ALA A 137 -5.56 -9.12 -18.15
N PRO A 138 -6.00 -8.74 -19.36
CA PRO A 138 -5.70 -7.42 -19.88
C PRO A 138 -6.23 -6.37 -18.89
N SER A 139 -5.32 -5.53 -18.41
CA SER A 139 -5.67 -4.36 -17.60
C SER A 139 -6.57 -3.41 -18.37
N ARG A 140 -7.27 -2.54 -17.65
CA ARG A 140 -8.06 -1.47 -18.27
C ARG A 140 -7.16 -0.63 -19.18
N SER A 141 -7.62 -0.37 -20.40
CA SER A 141 -6.88 0.49 -21.34
C SER A 141 -6.91 1.95 -20.90
N ASP A 142 -5.94 2.74 -21.38
CA ASP A 142 -5.86 4.17 -21.10
C ASP A 142 -7.12 4.92 -21.53
N GLU A 143 -7.73 4.53 -22.66
CA GLU A 143 -8.96 5.14 -23.18
C GLU A 143 -10.14 4.88 -22.25
N MET A 144 -10.24 3.67 -21.70
CA MET A 144 -11.30 3.30 -20.76
C MET A 144 -11.08 3.95 -19.40
N SER A 145 -9.85 4.00 -18.89
CA SER A 145 -9.51 4.78 -17.68
C SER A 145 -9.87 6.26 -17.86
N ALA A 146 -9.56 6.85 -19.02
CA ALA A 146 -9.93 8.22 -19.34
C ALA A 146 -11.45 8.40 -19.43
N ALA A 147 -12.20 7.42 -19.94
CA ALA A 147 -13.67 7.47 -19.98
C ALA A 147 -14.29 7.44 -18.57
N VAL A 148 -13.81 6.55 -17.70
CA VAL A 148 -14.24 6.50 -16.29
C VAL A 148 -13.93 7.81 -15.57
N SER A 149 -12.72 8.35 -15.80
CA SER A 149 -12.31 9.65 -15.24
C SER A 149 -13.22 10.79 -15.71
N ARG A 150 -13.57 10.85 -17.01
CA ARG A 150 -14.48 11.87 -17.55
C ARG A 150 -15.88 11.78 -16.93
N LEU A 151 -16.41 10.57 -16.76
CA LEU A 151 -17.71 10.37 -16.11
C LEU A 151 -17.68 10.91 -14.67
N ARG A 152 -16.65 10.53 -13.89
CA ARG A 152 -16.47 11.01 -12.51
C ARG A 152 -16.31 12.53 -12.42
N ALA A 153 -15.50 13.11 -13.30
CA ALA A 153 -15.29 14.56 -13.36
C ALA A 153 -16.58 15.32 -13.71
N ALA A 154 -17.40 14.78 -14.62
CA ALA A 154 -18.68 15.38 -15.00
C ALA A 154 -19.77 15.22 -13.93
N ALA A 155 -19.69 14.16 -13.12
CA ALA A 155 -20.56 13.91 -11.98
C ALA A 155 -20.21 14.81 -10.78
N ASP A 156 -18.93 15.00 -10.45
CA ASP A 156 -18.47 15.75 -9.26
C ASP A 156 -19.20 17.09 -9.01
N PRO A 157 -19.36 18.01 -10.00
CA PRO A 157 -20.05 19.28 -9.77
C PRO A 157 -21.57 19.16 -9.57
N LYS A 158 -22.17 18.01 -9.91
CA LYS A 158 -23.61 17.73 -9.74
C LYS A 158 -23.92 17.04 -8.41
N LEU A 159 -22.90 16.64 -7.67
CA LEU A 159 -23.03 16.02 -6.36
C LEU A 159 -23.04 17.08 -5.24
N PRO A 160 -23.68 16.80 -4.10
CA PRO A 160 -23.70 17.71 -2.96
C PRO A 160 -22.28 18.04 -2.48
N ARG A 161 -22.11 19.24 -1.92
CA ARG A 161 -20.80 19.61 -1.34
C ARG A 161 -20.55 18.81 -0.06
N PRO A 162 -19.27 18.50 0.26
CA PRO A 162 -18.93 17.66 1.42
C PRO A 162 -19.45 18.18 2.76
N ASP A 163 -19.55 19.51 2.89
CA ASP A 163 -19.93 20.26 4.09
C ASP A 163 -21.44 20.49 4.23
N GLN A 164 -22.24 20.11 3.23
CA GLN A 164 -23.68 20.33 3.24
C GLN A 164 -24.41 19.22 4.00
N PRO A 165 -25.42 19.56 4.83
CA PRO A 165 -26.28 18.57 5.47
C PRO A 165 -27.05 17.77 4.42
N ARG A 166 -27.29 16.49 4.70
CA ARG A 166 -28.02 15.60 3.79
C ARG A 166 -29.44 16.08 3.55
N ARG A 167 -29.88 16.09 2.30
CA ARG A 167 -31.28 16.36 1.93
C ARG A 167 -31.84 15.22 1.07
N PRO A 168 -33.14 14.91 1.15
CA PRO A 168 -33.74 13.82 0.37
C PRO A 168 -33.58 13.96 -1.15
N ASP A 169 -33.52 15.18 -1.66
CA ASP A 169 -33.45 15.57 -3.07
C ASP A 169 -32.02 15.91 -3.55
N GLU A 170 -31.01 15.71 -2.70
CA GLU A 170 -29.65 16.18 -2.98
C GLU A 170 -28.95 15.50 -4.17
N LEU A 171 -29.44 14.32 -4.56
CA LEU A 171 -28.89 13.52 -5.66
C LEU A 171 -29.64 13.73 -6.98
N ASP A 172 -30.80 14.40 -6.97
CA ASP A 172 -31.70 14.48 -8.12
C ASP A 172 -31.00 15.04 -9.37
N ALA A 173 -30.17 16.07 -9.20
CA ALA A 173 -29.41 16.67 -10.30
C ALA A 173 -28.41 15.70 -10.95
N ALA A 174 -27.75 14.86 -10.15
CA ALA A 174 -26.83 13.83 -10.66
C ALA A 174 -27.59 12.66 -11.31
N VAL A 175 -28.71 12.25 -10.70
CA VAL A 175 -29.57 11.16 -11.20
C VAL A 175 -30.22 11.54 -12.54
N GLU A 176 -30.76 12.74 -12.65
CA GLU A 176 -31.37 13.25 -13.87
C GLU A 176 -30.34 13.32 -15.01
N TRP A 177 -29.15 13.87 -14.73
CA TRP A 177 -28.06 13.93 -15.70
C TRP A 177 -27.61 12.53 -16.18
N LEU A 178 -27.41 11.59 -15.27
CA LEU A 178 -27.06 10.20 -15.63
C LEU A 178 -28.15 9.52 -16.47
N GLY A 179 -29.42 9.82 -16.19
CA GLY A 179 -30.56 9.34 -16.96
C GLY A 179 -30.64 9.97 -18.36
N GLN A 180 -30.39 11.27 -18.49
CA GLN A 180 -30.51 12.01 -19.76
C GLN A 180 -29.30 11.78 -20.68
N ASP A 181 -28.08 11.93 -20.15
CA ASP A 181 -26.86 11.91 -20.98
C ASP A 181 -26.37 10.48 -21.25
N TYR A 182 -26.67 9.52 -20.37
CA TYR A 182 -26.18 8.14 -20.47
C TYR A 182 -27.30 7.10 -20.57
N ALA A 183 -28.57 7.53 -20.63
CA ALA A 183 -29.74 6.64 -20.73
C ALA A 183 -29.80 5.56 -19.63
N LEU A 184 -29.26 5.85 -18.44
CA LEU A 184 -29.27 4.89 -17.35
C LEU A 184 -30.67 4.79 -16.72
N PRO A 185 -31.13 3.58 -16.33
CA PRO A 185 -32.34 3.44 -15.56
C PRO A 185 -32.17 4.15 -14.21
N ARG A 186 -33.25 4.74 -13.70
CA ARG A 186 -33.24 5.54 -12.47
C ARG A 186 -32.55 4.85 -11.30
N SER A 187 -32.80 3.56 -11.09
CA SER A 187 -32.18 2.78 -10.01
C SER A 187 -30.66 2.68 -10.12
N ALA A 188 -30.11 2.55 -11.33
CA ALA A 188 -28.67 2.53 -11.55
C ALA A 188 -28.07 3.93 -11.35
N ALA A 189 -28.73 4.96 -11.87
CA ALA A 189 -28.31 6.35 -11.69
C ALA A 189 -28.28 6.75 -10.20
N GLU A 190 -29.30 6.37 -9.43
CA GLU A 190 -29.37 6.59 -7.97
C GLU A 190 -28.22 5.90 -7.23
N GLN A 191 -27.90 4.64 -7.57
CA GLN A 191 -26.78 3.92 -6.93
C GLN A 191 -25.43 4.55 -7.24
N ILE A 192 -25.18 4.94 -8.49
CA ILE A 192 -23.93 5.60 -8.89
C ILE A 192 -23.81 6.96 -8.20
N ALA A 193 -24.87 7.79 -8.24
CA ALA A 193 -24.89 9.09 -7.59
C ALA A 193 -24.65 8.98 -6.08
N ALA A 194 -25.30 8.02 -5.41
CA ALA A 194 -25.12 7.77 -3.99
C ALA A 194 -23.70 7.30 -3.65
N TYR A 195 -23.12 6.41 -4.44
CA TYR A 195 -21.75 5.93 -4.27
C TYR A 195 -20.73 7.07 -4.41
N LEU A 196 -20.83 7.87 -5.47
CA LEU A 196 -19.92 8.98 -5.72
C LEU A 196 -20.10 10.11 -4.68
N ALA A 197 -21.34 10.43 -4.29
CA ALA A 197 -21.63 11.44 -3.27
C ALA A 197 -21.00 11.07 -1.92
N GLU A 198 -21.05 9.79 -1.54
CA GLU A 198 -20.44 9.36 -0.28
C GLU A 198 -18.91 9.46 -0.34
N GLY A 199 -18.30 8.98 -1.43
CA GLY A 199 -16.85 9.09 -1.60
C GLY A 199 -16.40 10.56 -1.58
N LYS A 200 -17.15 11.45 -2.23
CA LYS A 200 -16.91 12.90 -2.20
C LYS A 200 -17.03 13.51 -0.81
N ARG A 201 -17.98 13.05 0.02
CA ARG A 201 -18.10 13.52 1.41
C ARG A 201 -16.89 13.14 2.24
N ALA A 202 -16.42 11.89 2.13
CA ALA A 202 -15.26 11.42 2.87
C ALA A 202 -13.96 12.11 2.42
N LEU A 203 -13.77 12.25 1.10
CA LEU A 203 -12.49 12.70 0.53
C LEU A 203 -12.45 14.20 0.18
N GLY A 204 -13.60 14.85 0.12
CA GLY A 204 -13.79 16.21 -0.35
C GLY A 204 -13.93 16.35 -1.88
N ILE A 205 -13.50 15.35 -2.64
CA ILE A 205 -13.52 15.31 -4.11
C ILE A 205 -13.70 13.87 -4.60
N VAL A 206 -14.29 13.68 -5.78
CA VAL A 206 -14.27 12.38 -6.47
C VAL A 206 -12.92 12.18 -7.18
N PRO A 207 -12.18 11.09 -6.92
CA PRO A 207 -10.90 10.82 -7.59
C PRO A 207 -11.03 10.63 -9.10
N THR A 208 -10.13 11.25 -9.87
CA THR A 208 -10.06 11.20 -11.33
C THR A 208 -8.60 11.13 -11.78
N ALA A 209 -8.34 10.98 -13.09
CA ALA A 209 -6.98 11.03 -13.63
C ALA A 209 -6.30 12.41 -13.48
N GLU A 210 -7.07 13.46 -13.17
CA GLU A 210 -6.58 14.83 -12.94
C GLU A 210 -6.72 15.26 -11.47
N ALA A 211 -7.32 14.42 -10.62
CA ALA A 211 -7.49 14.66 -9.20
C ALA A 211 -7.22 13.37 -8.42
N LEU A 212 -5.99 13.22 -7.93
CA LEU A 212 -5.56 12.06 -7.16
C LEU A 212 -5.77 12.32 -5.67
N VAL A 213 -6.18 11.28 -4.94
CA VAL A 213 -6.41 11.39 -3.49
C VAL A 213 -5.61 10.33 -2.75
N LEU A 214 -4.81 10.77 -1.78
CA LEU A 214 -4.25 9.90 -0.75
C LEU A 214 -5.19 9.88 0.44
N GLU A 215 -5.64 8.69 0.80
CA GLU A 215 -6.45 8.43 1.97
C GLU A 215 -5.65 7.57 2.95
N ARG A 216 -5.62 7.95 4.23
CA ARG A 216 -5.04 7.14 5.29
C ARG A 216 -6.03 6.94 6.42
N PHE A 217 -6.22 5.70 6.85
CA PHE A 217 -7.16 5.32 7.92
C PHE A 217 -6.60 4.16 8.75
N PHE A 218 -7.21 3.90 9.91
CA PHE A 218 -6.76 2.86 10.83
C PHE A 218 -7.21 1.45 10.41
N ASP A 219 -6.40 0.44 10.74
CA ASP A 219 -6.81 -0.97 10.70
C ASP A 219 -7.09 -1.51 12.12
N GLU A 220 -7.79 -2.64 12.24
CA GLU A 220 -8.14 -3.22 13.56
C GLU A 220 -6.90 -3.67 14.34
N ALA A 221 -5.84 -4.06 13.62
CA ALA A 221 -4.55 -4.46 14.17
C ALA A 221 -3.75 -3.28 14.76
N GLY A 222 -4.25 -2.03 14.66
CA GLY A 222 -3.66 -0.83 15.25
C GLY A 222 -2.58 -0.17 14.41
N GLY A 223 -2.40 -0.60 13.17
CA GLY A 223 -1.65 0.12 12.15
C GLY A 223 -2.59 0.96 11.28
N MET A 224 -2.13 1.29 10.08
CA MET A 224 -2.88 2.12 9.15
C MET A 224 -2.83 1.55 7.75
N GLN A 225 -3.79 1.94 6.93
CA GLN A 225 -3.80 1.68 5.49
C GLN A 225 -3.62 3.01 4.78
N LEU A 226 -2.76 3.03 3.78
CA LEU A 226 -2.54 4.17 2.90
C LEU A 226 -3.01 3.81 1.50
N VAL A 227 -4.10 4.43 1.05
CA VAL A 227 -4.69 4.20 -0.26
C VAL A 227 -4.47 5.42 -1.14
N LEU A 228 -3.86 5.22 -2.31
CA LEU A 228 -3.82 6.22 -3.37
C LEU A 228 -4.94 5.89 -4.37
N HIS A 229 -5.98 6.72 -4.37
CA HIS A 229 -7.07 6.69 -5.33
C HIS A 229 -6.59 7.31 -6.66
N ALA A 230 -6.33 6.44 -7.62
CA ALA A 230 -5.77 6.78 -8.92
C ALA A 230 -6.45 5.92 -9.99
N PRO A 231 -7.56 6.39 -10.60
CA PRO A 231 -8.29 5.65 -11.64
C PRO A 231 -7.56 5.73 -12.99
N LEU A 232 -6.28 5.38 -12.98
CA LEU A 232 -5.36 5.40 -14.12
C LEU A 232 -5.28 4.01 -14.78
N GLY A 233 -5.61 2.95 -14.04
CA GLY A 233 -5.52 1.57 -14.50
C GLY A 233 -4.39 0.80 -13.80
N SER A 234 -4.53 -0.52 -13.75
CA SER A 234 -3.72 -1.39 -12.90
C SER A 234 -2.25 -1.43 -13.33
N ARG A 235 -1.93 -1.27 -14.62
CA ARG A 235 -0.52 -1.24 -15.09
C ARG A 235 0.27 -0.06 -14.52
N ILE A 236 -0.37 1.10 -14.41
CA ILE A 236 0.22 2.31 -13.83
C ILE A 236 0.26 2.17 -12.31
N ASN A 237 -0.84 1.71 -11.70
CA ASN A 237 -0.95 1.57 -10.25
C ASN A 237 0.01 0.49 -9.70
N LYS A 238 0.25 -0.61 -10.42
CA LYS A 238 1.26 -1.63 -10.10
C LYS A 238 2.66 -1.04 -10.11
N ALA A 239 3.00 -0.28 -11.16
CA ALA A 239 4.29 0.41 -11.28
C ALA A 239 4.52 1.39 -10.14
N TRP A 240 3.51 2.21 -9.85
CA TRP A 240 3.57 3.19 -8.77
C TRP A 240 3.68 2.49 -7.41
N GLY A 241 2.87 1.46 -7.17
CA GLY A 241 2.82 0.71 -5.92
C GLY A 241 4.14 0.00 -5.61
N LEU A 242 4.72 -0.69 -6.58
CA LEU A 242 6.02 -1.37 -6.42
C LEU A 242 7.15 -0.37 -6.16
N ALA A 243 7.21 0.73 -6.93
CA ALA A 243 8.23 1.75 -6.73
C ALA A 243 8.09 2.44 -5.37
N LEU A 244 6.86 2.74 -4.95
CA LEU A 244 6.58 3.38 -3.67
C LEU A 244 6.90 2.44 -2.51
N ARG A 245 6.49 1.17 -2.57
CA ARG A 245 6.85 0.11 -1.60
C ARG A 245 8.37 0.03 -1.43
N LYS A 246 9.14 0.03 -2.53
CA LYS A 246 10.62 0.03 -2.46
C LYS A 246 11.17 1.29 -1.79
N LYS A 247 10.59 2.47 -2.03
CA LYS A 247 11.00 3.70 -1.35
C LYS A 247 10.73 3.67 0.15
N PHE A 248 9.57 3.18 0.56
CA PHE A 248 9.28 3.00 1.98
C PHE A 248 10.27 2.02 2.63
N CYS A 249 10.58 0.90 1.97
CA CYS A 249 11.57 -0.05 2.47
C CYS A 249 12.96 0.60 2.65
N GLN A 250 13.43 1.39 1.68
CA GLN A 250 14.71 2.12 1.79
C GLN A 250 14.74 3.15 2.92
N SER A 251 13.62 3.83 3.19
CA SER A 251 13.55 4.88 4.20
C SER A 251 13.32 4.37 5.62
N PHE A 252 12.53 3.29 5.77
CA PHE A 252 12.07 2.80 7.07
C PHE A 252 12.58 1.39 7.42
N ASN A 253 13.38 0.76 6.55
CA ASN A 253 13.96 -0.57 6.71
C ASN A 253 12.94 -1.67 7.05
N PHE A 254 11.77 -1.61 6.40
CA PHE A 254 10.69 -2.58 6.58
C PHE A 254 9.91 -2.78 5.27
N GLU A 255 9.54 -4.01 4.97
CA GLU A 255 8.75 -4.34 3.78
C GLU A 255 7.25 -4.18 4.04
N LEU A 256 6.59 -3.37 3.21
CA LEU A 256 5.15 -3.16 3.31
C LEU A 256 4.38 -4.14 2.42
N GLN A 257 3.25 -4.63 2.94
CA GLN A 257 2.24 -5.28 2.10
C GLN A 257 1.62 -4.24 1.16
N ALA A 258 1.40 -4.61 -0.10
CA ALA A 258 0.91 -3.72 -1.11
C ALA A 258 -0.03 -4.42 -2.11
N ALA A 259 -1.03 -3.69 -2.60
CA ALA A 259 -1.90 -4.14 -3.67
C ALA A 259 -2.21 -3.01 -4.65
N ALA A 260 -2.53 -3.35 -5.89
CA ALA A 260 -2.95 -2.39 -6.91
C ALA A 260 -4.10 -2.94 -7.77
N THR A 261 -5.16 -2.15 -7.92
CA THR A 261 -6.29 -2.39 -8.82
C THR A 261 -6.32 -1.33 -9.93
N GLU A 262 -7.37 -1.37 -10.75
CA GLU A 262 -7.62 -0.35 -11.77
C GLU A 262 -7.91 1.03 -11.19
N GLU A 263 -8.42 1.08 -9.96
CA GLU A 263 -8.92 2.29 -9.28
C GLU A 263 -7.94 2.87 -8.27
N ALA A 264 -7.11 2.04 -7.65
CA ALA A 264 -6.26 2.48 -6.55
C ALA A 264 -5.03 1.57 -6.36
N LEU A 265 -4.12 2.02 -5.50
CA LEU A 265 -3.13 1.17 -4.84
C LEU A 265 -3.20 1.36 -3.33
N VAL A 266 -2.81 0.35 -2.56
CA VAL A 266 -2.78 0.36 -1.09
C VAL A 266 -1.42 -0.07 -0.58
N LEU A 267 -0.97 0.57 0.50
CA LEU A 267 0.18 0.17 1.32
C LEU A 267 -0.27 0.00 2.78
N SER A 268 -0.03 -1.17 3.37
CA SER A 268 -0.28 -1.42 4.79
C SER A 268 0.87 -0.88 5.65
N LEU A 269 0.59 0.12 6.47
CA LEU A 269 1.56 0.76 7.36
C LEU A 269 1.49 0.17 8.77
N GLY A 270 2.66 -0.12 9.36
CA GLY A 270 2.78 -0.37 10.80
C GLY A 270 2.53 0.88 11.65
N PRO A 271 2.26 0.73 12.96
CA PRO A 271 1.91 1.82 13.89
C PRO A 271 3.01 2.89 14.06
N MET A 272 4.27 2.53 13.77
CA MET A 272 5.42 3.43 13.91
C MET A 272 5.58 4.40 12.74
N HIS A 273 4.86 4.20 11.63
CA HIS A 273 5.01 5.02 10.44
C HIS A 273 4.19 6.31 10.56
N SER A 274 4.89 7.40 10.90
CA SER A 274 4.32 8.75 10.96
C SER A 274 5.04 9.66 9.96
N PHE A 275 4.28 10.25 9.04
CA PHE A 275 4.77 11.19 8.04
C PHE A 275 3.62 12.07 7.50
N PRO A 276 3.95 13.27 6.97
CA PRO A 276 2.98 14.13 6.29
C PRO A 276 2.44 13.43 5.04
N LEU A 277 1.12 13.28 4.97
CA LEU A 277 0.48 12.48 3.91
C LEU A 277 0.66 13.09 2.51
N GLU A 278 0.66 14.42 2.43
CA GLU A 278 0.84 15.17 1.18
C GLU A 278 2.21 15.00 0.53
N GLU A 279 3.26 14.72 1.32
CA GLU A 279 4.61 14.52 0.78
C GLU A 279 4.76 13.23 -0.02
N VAL A 280 3.91 12.23 0.25
CA VAL A 280 3.95 10.92 -0.42
C VAL A 280 3.81 11.04 -1.94
N PHE A 281 3.02 12.00 -2.44
CA PHE A 281 2.91 12.29 -3.87
C PHE A 281 4.26 12.61 -4.53
N ARG A 282 5.25 13.05 -3.73
CA ARG A 282 6.58 13.47 -4.19
C ARG A 282 7.69 12.49 -3.83
N TYR A 283 7.40 11.37 -3.16
CA TYR A 283 8.40 10.36 -2.78
C TYR A 283 9.05 9.68 -4.00
N LEU A 284 8.33 9.62 -5.13
CA LEU A 284 8.86 9.12 -6.39
C LEU A 284 9.19 10.27 -7.33
N ASN A 285 10.48 10.46 -7.60
CA ASN A 285 10.95 11.44 -8.57
C ASN A 285 10.85 10.87 -10.00
N PRO A 286 10.22 11.58 -10.96
CA PRO A 286 10.09 11.10 -12.34
C PRO A 286 11.42 10.78 -13.02
N LYS A 287 12.53 11.41 -12.60
CA LYS A 287 13.87 11.17 -13.17
C LYS A 287 14.52 9.90 -12.66
N THR A 288 14.13 9.42 -11.48
CA THR A 288 14.78 8.26 -10.80
C THR A 288 13.83 7.09 -10.53
N VAL A 289 12.57 7.21 -10.97
CA VAL A 289 11.54 6.19 -10.74
C VAL A 289 11.85 4.91 -11.51
N ARG A 290 12.53 5.02 -12.66
CA ARG A 290 12.96 3.86 -13.45
C ARG A 290 13.90 2.97 -12.65
N GLU A 291 14.96 3.53 -12.08
CA GLU A 291 15.94 2.77 -11.29
C GLU A 291 15.28 2.17 -10.04
N THR A 292 14.41 2.93 -9.40
CA THR A 292 13.65 2.47 -8.22
C THR A 292 12.76 1.28 -8.57
N LEU A 293 12.00 1.38 -9.66
CA LEU A 293 11.09 0.32 -10.10
C LEU A 293 11.85 -0.91 -10.59
N VAL A 294 12.98 -0.74 -11.28
CA VAL A 294 13.85 -1.87 -11.66
C VAL A 294 14.27 -2.66 -10.43
N GLN A 295 14.76 -1.99 -9.37
CA GLN A 295 15.15 -2.69 -8.14
C GLN A 295 13.95 -3.33 -7.43
N ALA A 296 12.76 -2.72 -7.49
CA ALA A 296 11.54 -3.29 -6.92
C ALA A 296 11.06 -4.56 -7.66
N VAL A 297 11.16 -4.55 -8.99
CA VAL A 297 10.74 -5.66 -9.85
C VAL A 297 11.64 -6.89 -9.69
N LEU A 298 12.94 -6.70 -9.49
CA LEU A 298 13.87 -7.81 -9.26
C LEU A 298 13.54 -8.62 -8.01
N ASP A 299 12.87 -8.02 -7.03
CA ASP A 299 12.38 -8.67 -5.80
C ASP A 299 10.92 -9.15 -5.94
N SER A 300 10.35 -9.17 -7.15
CA SER A 300 8.94 -9.51 -7.40
C SER A 300 8.80 -10.77 -8.27
N PRO A 301 7.79 -11.64 -8.03
CA PRO A 301 7.50 -12.80 -8.88
C PRO A 301 7.24 -12.46 -10.36
N ILE A 302 6.87 -11.21 -10.66
CA ILE A 302 6.68 -10.73 -12.03
C ILE A 302 7.96 -10.89 -12.84
N PHE A 303 9.13 -10.63 -12.25
CA PHE A 303 10.40 -10.73 -12.95
C PHE A 303 10.72 -12.18 -13.34
N GLU A 304 10.59 -13.13 -12.41
CA GLU A 304 10.87 -14.55 -12.66
C GLU A 304 9.97 -15.11 -13.78
N THR A 305 8.70 -14.71 -13.78
CA THR A 305 7.75 -15.10 -14.82
C THR A 305 8.15 -14.53 -16.18
N ARG A 306 8.48 -13.24 -16.26
CA ARG A 306 8.90 -12.59 -17.51
C ARG A 306 10.25 -13.09 -18.01
N TRP A 307 11.17 -13.39 -17.11
CA TRP A 307 12.45 -14.01 -17.43
C TRP A 307 12.24 -15.38 -18.10
N ARG A 308 11.40 -16.23 -17.51
CA ARG A 308 11.09 -17.56 -18.07
C ARG A 308 10.42 -17.45 -19.44
N TRP A 309 9.48 -16.53 -19.61
CA TRP A 309 8.83 -16.28 -20.90
C TRP A 309 9.85 -15.82 -21.95
N THR A 310 10.67 -14.82 -21.62
CA THR A 310 11.71 -14.28 -22.51
C THR A 310 12.69 -15.37 -22.95
N THR A 311 13.19 -16.17 -22.01
CA THR A 311 14.16 -17.22 -22.30
C THR A 311 13.56 -18.38 -23.10
N THR A 312 12.28 -18.69 -22.90
CA THR A 312 11.56 -19.71 -23.69
C THR A 312 11.26 -19.22 -25.12
N LEU A 313 10.84 -17.96 -25.27
CA LEU A 313 10.58 -17.33 -26.57
C LEU A 313 11.86 -17.12 -27.39
N ALA A 314 12.96 -16.81 -26.72
CA ALA A 314 14.29 -16.74 -27.33
C ALA A 314 14.90 -18.11 -27.65
N LEU A 315 14.19 -19.21 -27.37
CA LEU A 315 14.64 -20.60 -27.56
C LEU A 315 15.89 -20.95 -26.72
N ALA A 316 16.19 -20.16 -25.69
CA ALA A 316 17.26 -20.42 -24.73
C ALA A 316 16.87 -21.57 -23.79
N VAL A 317 15.61 -21.58 -23.36
CA VAL A 317 14.98 -22.68 -22.62
C VAL A 317 14.09 -23.47 -23.58
N PRO A 318 14.40 -24.76 -23.85
CA PRO A 318 13.62 -25.55 -24.79
C PRO A 318 12.27 -25.98 -24.19
N ARG A 319 11.18 -25.82 -24.96
CA ARG A 319 9.85 -26.35 -24.57
C ARG A 319 9.77 -27.86 -24.73
N ASN A 320 10.55 -28.40 -25.67
CA ASN A 320 10.56 -29.81 -26.04
C ASN A 320 11.99 -30.36 -26.06
N ARG A 321 12.18 -31.60 -25.63
CA ARG A 321 13.46 -32.32 -25.71
C ARG A 321 13.23 -33.72 -26.26
N ASN A 322 13.98 -34.10 -27.30
CA ASN A 322 13.84 -35.41 -27.96
C ASN A 322 12.40 -35.76 -28.40
N GLY A 323 11.63 -34.75 -28.82
CA GLY A 323 10.25 -34.92 -29.28
C GLY A 323 9.19 -34.95 -28.19
N THR A 324 9.55 -34.84 -26.91
CA THR A 324 8.60 -34.78 -25.79
C THR A 324 8.59 -33.41 -25.11
N LYS A 325 7.44 -33.01 -24.57
CA LYS A 325 7.28 -31.76 -23.82
C LYS A 325 8.09 -31.83 -22.53
N LEU A 326 8.92 -30.81 -22.31
CA LEU A 326 9.71 -30.70 -21.11
C LEU A 326 8.80 -30.30 -19.93
N PRO A 327 8.84 -31.01 -18.78
CA PRO A 327 8.05 -30.63 -17.62
C PRO A 327 8.35 -29.22 -17.12
N ALA A 328 7.33 -28.53 -16.60
CA ALA A 328 7.40 -27.15 -16.12
C ALA A 328 8.54 -26.91 -15.11
N GLN A 329 8.64 -27.77 -14.11
CA GLN A 329 9.68 -27.73 -13.07
C GLN A 329 11.09 -27.74 -13.68
N ILE A 330 11.31 -28.54 -14.73
CA ILE A 330 12.62 -28.60 -15.40
C ILE A 330 12.85 -27.34 -16.23
N GLN A 331 11.83 -26.76 -16.86
CA GLN A 331 11.96 -25.47 -17.54
C GLN A 331 12.32 -24.35 -16.56
N ARG A 332 11.69 -24.30 -15.37
CA ARG A 332 12.03 -23.36 -14.28
C ARG A 332 13.50 -23.52 -13.86
N MET A 333 13.91 -24.73 -13.50
CA MET A 333 15.32 -25.00 -13.12
C MET A 333 16.33 -24.55 -14.17
N ILE A 334 16.05 -24.75 -15.47
CA ILE A 334 16.94 -24.30 -16.55
C ILE A 334 16.92 -22.77 -16.67
N ALA A 335 15.76 -22.14 -16.53
CA ALA A 335 15.64 -20.68 -16.54
C ALA A 335 16.41 -20.06 -15.36
N ASP A 336 16.37 -20.66 -14.17
CA ASP A 336 17.07 -20.20 -12.97
C ASP A 336 18.58 -20.41 -13.08
N GLU A 337 19.02 -21.58 -13.59
CA GLU A 337 20.43 -21.83 -13.93
C GLU A 337 20.96 -20.79 -14.94
N LEU A 338 20.12 -20.38 -15.90
CA LEU A 338 20.45 -19.38 -16.89
C LEU A 338 20.47 -17.96 -16.30
N LEU A 339 19.55 -17.64 -15.38
CA LEU A 339 19.53 -16.37 -14.65
C LEU A 339 20.81 -16.21 -13.85
N ALA A 340 21.18 -17.22 -13.05
CA ALA A 340 22.39 -17.18 -12.24
C ALA A 340 23.68 -17.08 -13.07
N ALA A 341 23.66 -17.54 -14.33
CA ALA A 341 24.80 -17.44 -15.24
C ALA A 341 24.91 -16.07 -15.93
N ILE A 342 23.79 -15.46 -16.30
CA ILE A 342 23.75 -14.19 -17.06
C ILE A 342 23.65 -12.98 -16.13
N PHE A 343 22.89 -13.10 -15.05
CA PHE A 343 22.60 -12.06 -14.07
C PHE A 343 22.78 -12.59 -12.64
N PRO A 344 24.03 -12.78 -12.18
CA PRO A 344 24.33 -13.34 -10.87
C PRO A 344 23.69 -12.57 -9.71
N ASP A 345 23.69 -11.24 -9.77
CA ASP A 345 23.11 -10.36 -8.73
C ASP A 345 21.60 -10.58 -8.52
N ALA A 346 20.85 -10.95 -9.57
CA ALA A 346 19.44 -11.27 -9.44
C ALA A 346 19.20 -12.60 -8.68
N ALA A 347 20.15 -13.53 -8.75
CA ALA A 347 20.11 -14.80 -8.03
C ALA A 347 20.86 -14.76 -6.69
N ALA A 348 21.55 -13.66 -6.38
CA ALA A 348 22.37 -13.52 -5.20
C ALA A 348 21.51 -13.25 -3.96
N CYS A 349 21.96 -13.78 -2.81
CA CYS A 349 21.39 -13.44 -1.51
C CYS A 349 21.61 -11.94 -1.23
N LEU A 350 20.54 -11.25 -0.83
CA LEU A 350 20.56 -9.81 -0.53
C LEU A 350 21.64 -9.43 0.49
N ASP A 351 21.94 -10.30 1.45
CA ASP A 351 22.98 -10.08 2.48
C ASP A 351 24.40 -9.93 1.87
N ASN A 352 24.62 -10.44 0.66
CA ASN A 352 25.91 -10.36 -0.04
C ASN A 352 25.97 -9.21 -1.05
N ILE A 353 24.87 -8.49 -1.27
CA ILE A 353 24.80 -7.38 -2.23
C ILE A 353 24.98 -6.07 -1.47
N GLN A 354 26.04 -5.33 -1.77
CA GLN A 354 26.23 -3.98 -1.27
C GLN A 354 25.58 -2.98 -2.23
N GLY A 355 24.49 -2.35 -1.81
CA GLY A 355 23.81 -1.33 -2.60
C GLY A 355 22.78 -1.89 -3.59
N ALA A 356 22.65 -1.23 -4.75
CA ALA A 356 21.69 -1.61 -5.78
C ALA A 356 22.26 -2.70 -6.70
N ARG A 357 21.42 -3.63 -7.15
CA ARG A 357 21.81 -4.68 -8.11
C ARG A 357 22.20 -4.05 -9.45
N GLU A 358 23.36 -4.42 -9.98
CA GLU A 358 23.82 -3.93 -11.28
C GLU A 358 23.24 -4.78 -12.41
N LEU A 359 22.57 -4.14 -13.37
CA LEU A 359 22.00 -4.88 -14.50
C LEU A 359 23.10 -5.20 -15.52
N PRO A 360 23.32 -6.48 -15.84
CA PRO A 360 24.25 -6.85 -16.90
C PRO A 360 23.69 -6.44 -18.26
N LYS A 361 24.56 -5.98 -19.16
CA LYS A 361 24.21 -5.73 -20.56
C LYS A 361 24.00 -7.07 -21.27
N HIS A 362 22.74 -7.47 -21.44
CA HIS A 362 22.42 -8.74 -22.08
C HIS A 362 21.01 -8.70 -22.68
N PRO A 363 20.82 -9.08 -23.97
CA PRO A 363 19.52 -8.94 -24.64
C PRO A 363 18.34 -9.62 -23.92
N LEU A 364 18.54 -10.80 -23.30
CA LEU A 364 17.49 -11.45 -22.51
C LEU A 364 17.11 -10.67 -21.25
N VAL A 365 18.08 -10.04 -20.58
CA VAL A 365 17.84 -9.26 -19.36
C VAL A 365 17.13 -7.97 -19.74
N ASP A 366 17.62 -7.29 -20.78
CA ASP A 366 17.01 -6.06 -21.29
C ASP A 366 15.55 -6.30 -21.73
N GLN A 367 15.30 -7.40 -22.44
CA GLN A 367 13.94 -7.78 -22.85
C GLN A 367 13.05 -8.15 -21.66
N ALA A 368 13.53 -8.96 -20.71
CA ALA A 368 12.73 -9.35 -19.54
C ALA A 368 12.37 -8.14 -18.68
N ILE A 369 13.33 -7.24 -18.43
CA ILE A 369 13.10 -5.99 -17.70
C ILE A 369 12.14 -5.09 -18.47
N ARG A 370 12.30 -4.96 -19.79
CA ARG A 370 11.36 -4.20 -20.62
C ARG A 370 9.94 -4.76 -20.53
N ASP A 371 9.78 -6.07 -20.61
CA ASP A 371 8.46 -6.70 -20.50
C ASP A 371 7.83 -6.46 -19.11
N CYS A 372 8.63 -6.48 -18.03
CA CYS A 372 8.13 -6.08 -16.71
C CYS A 372 7.69 -4.61 -16.67
N LEU A 373 8.54 -3.69 -17.14
CA LEU A 373 8.33 -2.24 -16.99
C LEU A 373 7.29 -1.67 -17.96
N GLU A 374 7.16 -2.24 -19.15
CA GLU A 374 6.37 -1.70 -20.26
C GLU A 374 5.20 -2.59 -20.70
N GLN A 375 5.19 -3.89 -20.38
CA GLN A 375 4.03 -4.76 -20.71
C GLN A 375 3.20 -5.08 -19.47
N ALA A 376 3.83 -5.69 -18.45
CA ALA A 376 3.14 -5.99 -17.18
C ALA A 376 2.73 -4.71 -16.44
N MET A 377 3.47 -3.64 -16.69
CA MET A 377 3.27 -2.31 -16.14
C MET A 377 3.32 -1.26 -17.25
N ASP A 378 3.15 0.00 -16.88
CA ASP A 378 3.31 1.14 -17.80
C ASP A 378 4.20 2.22 -17.18
N LEU A 379 5.51 1.94 -17.14
CA LEU A 379 6.50 2.91 -16.68
C LEU A 379 6.47 4.23 -17.48
N PRO A 380 6.38 4.24 -18.83
CA PRO A 380 6.30 5.50 -19.58
C PRO A 380 5.13 6.39 -19.15
N GLN A 381 3.94 5.82 -18.96
CA GLN A 381 2.78 6.58 -18.49
C GLN A 381 2.89 6.96 -17.00
N LEU A 382 3.50 6.13 -16.15
CA LEU A 382 3.82 6.51 -14.77
C LEU A 382 4.76 7.73 -14.74
N VAL A 383 5.84 7.74 -15.52
CA VAL A 383 6.77 8.86 -15.59
C VAL A 383 6.05 10.14 -16.01
N ARG A 384 5.20 10.08 -17.05
CA ARG A 384 4.37 11.21 -17.47
C ARG A 384 3.44 11.69 -16.35
N THR A 385 2.77 10.77 -15.66
CA THR A 385 1.89 11.11 -14.54
C THR A 385 2.65 11.82 -13.41
N LEU A 386 3.80 11.28 -13.00
CA LEU A 386 4.63 11.90 -11.97
C LEU A 386 5.15 13.28 -12.40
N GLN A 387 5.51 13.47 -13.68
CA GLN A 387 5.90 14.79 -14.20
C GLN A 387 4.77 15.81 -14.04
N ARG A 388 3.53 15.41 -14.36
CA ARG A 388 2.33 16.26 -14.21
C ARG A 388 2.00 16.56 -12.75
N VAL A 389 2.18 15.59 -11.85
CA VAL A 389 2.09 15.80 -10.39
C VAL A 389 3.11 16.84 -9.94
N PHE A 390 4.37 16.70 -10.37
CA PHE A 390 5.45 17.64 -10.00
C PHE A 390 5.26 19.05 -10.58
N ALA A 391 4.63 19.16 -11.76
CA ALA A 391 4.25 20.41 -12.39
C ALA A 391 3.00 21.07 -11.78
N GLY A 392 2.27 20.37 -10.90
CA GLY A 392 1.02 20.86 -10.31
C GLY A 392 -0.18 20.82 -11.26
N GLU A 393 -0.08 20.08 -12.38
CA GLU A 393 -1.18 19.91 -13.34
C GLU A 393 -2.23 18.91 -12.87
N ILE A 394 -1.84 17.98 -11.98
CA ILE A 394 -2.74 17.04 -11.33
C ILE A 394 -3.02 17.55 -9.92
N ARG A 395 -4.29 17.71 -9.58
CA ARG A 395 -4.71 18.08 -8.23
C ARG A 395 -4.45 16.92 -7.29
N CYS A 396 -3.65 17.15 -6.26
CA CYS A 396 -3.33 16.16 -5.23
C CYS A 396 -4.03 16.54 -3.92
N VAL A 397 -4.78 15.61 -3.34
CA VAL A 397 -5.47 15.81 -2.05
C VAL A 397 -5.04 14.72 -1.09
N ALA A 398 -4.67 15.10 0.13
CA ALA A 398 -4.37 14.19 1.22
C ALA A 398 -5.49 14.23 2.27
N LYS A 399 -5.96 13.06 2.72
CA LYS A 399 -7.02 12.93 3.72
C LYS A 399 -6.69 11.82 4.71
N ASP A 400 -6.62 12.19 5.99
CA ASP A 400 -6.71 11.24 7.09
C ASP A 400 -8.19 11.05 7.44
N THR A 401 -8.69 9.81 7.36
CA THR A 401 -10.08 9.43 7.65
C THR A 401 -10.13 8.46 8.83
N PRO A 402 -11.13 8.54 9.73
CA PRO A 402 -11.27 7.56 10.81
C PRO A 402 -11.58 6.13 10.31
N GLU A 403 -12.31 6.04 9.20
CA GLU A 403 -12.76 4.80 8.56
C GLU A 403 -12.52 4.90 7.04
N PRO A 404 -12.37 3.76 6.33
CA PRO A 404 -12.18 3.75 4.89
C PRO A 404 -13.36 4.37 4.13
N SER A 405 -13.07 5.20 3.14
CA SER A 405 -14.07 5.70 2.20
C SER A 405 -14.65 4.55 1.35
N VAL A 406 -15.83 4.79 0.75
CA VAL A 406 -16.47 3.79 -0.11
C VAL A 406 -15.64 3.41 -1.34
N PHE A 407 -14.67 4.24 -1.74
CA PHE A 407 -13.73 3.92 -2.82
C PHE A 407 -12.68 2.87 -2.42
N CYS A 408 -12.41 2.72 -1.11
CA CYS A 408 -11.48 1.71 -0.61
C CYS A 408 -12.05 0.28 -0.64
N ASN A 409 -13.37 0.11 -0.72
CA ASN A 409 -14.01 -1.19 -0.59
C ASN A 409 -13.49 -2.24 -1.60
N GLU A 410 -13.20 -1.83 -2.84
CA GLU A 410 -12.64 -2.72 -3.86
C GLU A 410 -11.22 -3.18 -3.51
N ILE A 411 -10.33 -2.24 -3.17
CA ILE A 411 -8.91 -2.55 -2.93
C ILE A 411 -8.70 -3.29 -1.61
N LEU A 412 -9.55 -3.06 -0.60
CA LEU A 412 -9.50 -3.79 0.67
C LEU A 412 -9.95 -5.25 0.54
N ASN A 413 -10.87 -5.52 -0.39
CA ASN A 413 -11.39 -6.86 -0.68
C ASN A 413 -10.81 -7.42 -1.99
N SER A 414 -9.63 -6.93 -2.39
CA SER A 414 -9.07 -7.26 -3.69
C SER A 414 -8.64 -8.73 -3.79
N ALA A 415 -8.66 -9.25 -5.01
CA ALA A 415 -8.26 -10.62 -5.29
C ALA A 415 -6.74 -10.78 -5.29
N VAL A 416 -6.26 -12.02 -5.15
CA VAL A 416 -4.82 -12.36 -5.00
C VAL A 416 -3.93 -11.77 -6.10
N TYR A 417 -4.42 -11.77 -7.35
CA TYR A 417 -3.67 -11.25 -8.50
C TYR A 417 -3.37 -9.74 -8.44
N THR A 418 -3.97 -9.02 -7.49
CA THR A 418 -3.74 -7.58 -7.28
C THR A 418 -2.57 -7.28 -6.35
N PHE A 419 -2.09 -8.28 -5.60
CA PHE A 419 -0.98 -8.10 -4.65
C PHE A 419 0.36 -7.91 -5.35
N LEU A 420 1.23 -7.13 -4.71
CA LEU A 420 2.54 -6.74 -5.21
C LEU A 420 3.68 -7.34 -4.38
N ASP A 421 3.34 -8.26 -3.48
CA ASP A 421 4.22 -8.92 -2.51
C ASP A 421 3.66 -10.31 -2.18
N ASP A 422 4.49 -11.14 -1.58
CA ASP A 422 4.21 -12.57 -1.38
C ASP A 422 3.63 -12.87 0.02
N ALA A 423 3.11 -11.87 0.74
CA ALA A 423 2.54 -12.09 2.07
C ALA A 423 1.29 -13.00 1.98
N PRO A 424 1.18 -14.03 2.85
CA PRO A 424 0.04 -14.95 2.89
C PRO A 424 -1.28 -14.22 3.07
N LEU A 425 -2.35 -14.81 2.53
CA LEU A 425 -3.70 -14.23 2.54
C LEU A 425 -4.25 -13.99 3.95
N GLU A 426 -3.93 -14.88 4.89
CA GLU A 426 -4.37 -14.86 6.28
C GLU A 426 -3.70 -13.73 7.08
N GLU A 427 -2.52 -13.31 6.65
CA GLU A 427 -1.69 -12.29 7.31
C GLU A 427 -1.93 -10.89 6.72
N ARG A 428 -2.83 -10.76 5.73
CA ARG A 428 -3.11 -9.50 5.05
C ARG A 428 -3.86 -8.52 5.97
N ARG A 429 -3.19 -7.41 6.28
CA ARG A 429 -3.76 -6.34 7.12
C ARG A 429 -4.94 -5.63 6.45
N THR A 430 -5.00 -5.60 5.11
CA THR A 430 -6.13 -5.05 4.36
C THR A 430 -7.45 -5.79 4.63
N ARG A 431 -7.39 -7.11 4.91
CA ARG A 431 -8.56 -7.92 5.30
C ARG A 431 -8.96 -7.72 6.77
N ALA A 432 -8.06 -7.22 7.59
CA ALA A 432 -8.33 -6.82 8.97
C ALA A 432 -8.86 -5.38 9.09
N VAL A 433 -9.30 -4.79 7.97
CA VAL A 433 -10.00 -3.51 7.98
C VAL A 433 -11.49 -3.77 8.08
N TYR A 434 -12.11 -3.20 9.10
CA TYR A 434 -13.56 -3.19 9.21
C TYR A 434 -14.19 -2.35 8.09
N THR A 435 -14.95 -2.99 7.21
CA THR A 435 -15.84 -2.29 6.27
C THR A 435 -17.28 -2.42 6.75
N ARG A 436 -17.89 -1.32 7.22
CA ARG A 436 -19.33 -1.27 7.50
C ARG A 436 -20.13 -1.59 6.24
N ARG A 437 -21.19 -2.40 6.36
CA ARG A 437 -22.06 -2.72 5.22
C ARG A 437 -22.81 -1.47 4.78
N THR A 438 -22.87 -1.23 3.47
CA THR A 438 -23.62 -0.13 2.84
C THR A 438 -25.12 -0.09 3.18
N THR A 439 -25.67 -1.20 3.69
CA THR A 439 -27.08 -1.34 4.10
C THR A 439 -27.37 -0.89 5.52
N GLU A 440 -26.38 -0.52 6.32
CA GLU A 440 -26.62 0.00 7.68
C GLU A 440 -27.07 1.48 7.61
N PRO A 441 -28.13 1.89 8.34
CA PRO A 441 -28.69 3.24 8.24
C PRO A 441 -27.63 4.30 8.58
N ARG A 442 -27.37 5.21 7.64
CA ARG A 442 -26.45 6.32 7.84
C ARG A 442 -27.17 7.50 8.49
N ASN A 443 -26.99 7.72 9.78
CA ASN A 443 -27.04 9.09 10.30
C ASN A 443 -25.66 9.71 10.06
N ALA A 444 -25.62 10.90 9.44
CA ALA A 444 -24.35 11.57 9.13
C ALA A 444 -23.59 12.03 10.39
N ASP A 445 -24.27 12.13 11.53
CA ASP A 445 -23.62 12.34 12.83
C ASP A 445 -22.79 11.11 13.30
N ASP A 446 -23.04 9.91 12.75
CA ASP A 446 -22.37 8.66 13.13
C ASP A 446 -21.13 8.31 12.27
N LEU A 447 -20.82 9.08 11.22
CA LEU A 447 -19.67 8.83 10.32
C LEU A 447 -18.30 9.23 10.93
N GLY A 448 -18.30 9.54 12.23
CA GLY A 448 -17.11 9.87 13.01
C GLY A 448 -17.35 9.91 14.52
N ALA A 449 -18.60 9.82 14.99
CA ALA A 449 -18.90 9.72 16.41
C ALA A 449 -18.41 8.36 16.93
N LEU A 450 -17.33 8.41 17.70
CA LEU A 450 -16.85 7.28 18.47
C LEU A 450 -17.80 7.08 19.65
N ASP A 451 -17.90 5.84 20.16
CA ASP A 451 -18.73 5.56 21.33
C ASP A 451 -18.24 6.44 22.51
N PRO A 452 -19.08 7.30 23.10
CA PRO A 452 -18.69 8.12 24.24
C PRO A 452 -18.14 7.28 25.39
N ALA A 453 -18.64 6.06 25.59
CA ALA A 453 -18.12 5.15 26.61
C ALA A 453 -16.71 4.63 26.26
N ALA A 454 -16.41 4.44 24.97
CA ALA A 454 -15.07 4.08 24.51
C ALA A 454 -14.09 5.24 24.66
N ILE A 455 -14.53 6.48 24.38
CA ILE A 455 -13.73 7.69 24.60
C ILE A 455 -13.37 7.81 26.08
N GLU A 456 -14.36 7.79 26.98
CA GLU A 456 -14.11 7.95 28.42
C GLU A 456 -13.23 6.82 28.98
N ARG A 457 -13.47 5.58 28.57
CA ARG A 457 -12.60 4.47 28.96
C ARG A 457 -11.15 4.67 28.53
N VAL A 458 -10.90 5.12 27.30
CA VAL A 458 -9.52 5.37 26.85
C VAL A 458 -8.91 6.57 27.55
N ARG A 459 -9.68 7.60 27.90
CA ARG A 459 -9.21 8.71 28.74
C ARG A 459 -8.75 8.22 30.11
N GLU A 460 -9.56 7.41 30.78
CA GLU A 460 -9.19 6.82 32.07
C GLU A 460 -7.94 5.94 31.97
N GLU A 461 -7.85 5.10 30.94
CA GLU A 461 -6.69 4.20 30.75
C GLU A 461 -5.43 4.92 30.24
N ALA A 462 -5.56 6.08 29.57
CA ALA A 462 -4.44 6.87 29.08
C ALA A 462 -3.92 7.84 30.14
N TRP A 463 -4.76 8.25 31.08
CA TRP A 463 -4.36 9.08 32.20
C TRP A 463 -3.37 8.30 33.08
N PRO A 464 -2.18 8.85 33.39
CA PRO A 464 -1.20 8.13 34.17
C PRO A 464 -1.72 7.87 35.60
N ALA A 465 -1.47 6.67 36.11
CA ALA A 465 -1.69 6.31 37.50
C ALA A 465 -0.34 6.26 38.23
N ALA A 466 -0.28 6.87 39.41
CA ALA A 466 0.92 6.90 40.22
C ALA A 466 0.60 6.65 41.69
N ASN A 467 1.29 5.66 42.27
CA ASN A 467 1.24 5.28 43.68
C ASN A 467 2.55 5.59 44.41
N THR A 468 3.62 5.88 43.66
CA THR A 468 4.94 6.26 44.20
C THR A 468 5.40 7.59 43.63
N ALA A 469 6.35 8.23 44.30
CA ALA A 469 6.95 9.48 43.82
C ALA A 469 7.63 9.30 42.46
N ASP A 470 8.26 8.15 42.21
CA ASP A 470 8.89 7.82 40.92
C ASP A 470 7.86 7.69 39.79
N GLU A 471 6.76 6.96 40.02
CA GLU A 471 5.67 6.85 39.04
C GLU A 471 5.02 8.22 38.74
N LEU A 472 4.90 9.10 39.75
CA LEU A 472 4.39 10.46 39.53
C LEU A 472 5.38 11.31 38.74
N HIS A 473 6.69 11.13 38.95
CA HIS A 473 7.71 11.83 38.17
C HIS A 473 7.67 11.41 36.69
N ASP A 474 7.53 10.11 36.40
CA ASP A 474 7.32 9.60 35.05
C ASP A 474 6.03 10.13 34.42
N ALA A 475 4.94 10.23 35.21
CA ALA A 475 3.68 10.81 34.76
C ALA A 475 3.83 12.29 34.35
N LEU A 476 4.61 13.08 35.10
CA LEU A 476 4.92 14.48 34.77
C LEU A 476 5.79 14.58 33.52
N LEU A 477 6.76 13.67 33.35
CA LEU A 477 7.57 13.60 32.14
C LEU A 477 6.72 13.27 30.90
N LEU A 478 5.75 12.37 31.02
CA LEU A 478 4.83 11.99 29.95
C LEU A 478 3.86 13.13 29.60
N ALA A 479 3.07 13.59 30.57
CA ALA A 479 2.00 14.57 30.36
C ALA A 479 2.53 16.00 30.08
N GLY A 480 3.80 16.26 30.41
CA GLY A 480 4.44 17.58 30.34
C GLY A 480 4.10 18.48 31.51
N PHE A 481 2.82 18.56 31.87
CA PHE A 481 2.38 19.15 33.13
C PHE A 481 1.04 18.56 33.55
N VAL A 482 0.74 18.68 34.85
CA VAL A 482 -0.55 18.31 35.43
C VAL A 482 -1.06 19.49 36.24
N ARG A 483 -2.32 19.89 36.06
CA ARG A 483 -2.92 20.95 36.88
C ARG A 483 -3.32 20.37 38.23
N ALA A 484 -3.33 21.20 39.27
CA ALA A 484 -3.81 20.80 40.60
C ALA A 484 -5.27 20.27 40.57
N THR A 485 -6.09 20.72 39.62
CA THR A 485 -7.47 20.25 39.42
C THR A 485 -7.57 18.90 38.72
N GLU A 486 -6.49 18.44 38.07
CA GLU A 486 -6.42 17.19 37.31
C GLU A 486 -5.76 16.07 38.12
N ALA A 487 -5.12 16.42 39.24
CA ALA A 487 -4.39 15.49 40.08
C ALA A 487 -5.33 14.44 40.71
N SER A 488 -4.97 13.17 40.59
CA SER A 488 -5.70 12.09 41.25
C SER A 488 -5.59 12.19 42.78
N PRO A 489 -6.58 11.66 43.53
CA PRO A 489 -6.53 11.64 44.98
C PRO A 489 -5.22 11.00 45.50
N GLY A 490 -4.54 11.65 46.43
CA GLY A 490 -3.28 11.18 47.02
C GLY A 490 -2.01 11.71 46.35
N TRP A 491 -2.08 12.26 45.14
CA TRP A 491 -0.91 12.80 44.43
C TRP A 491 -0.26 13.99 45.14
N ARG A 492 -1.00 14.74 45.94
CA ARG A 492 -0.47 15.89 46.70
C ARG A 492 0.74 15.50 47.55
N MET A 493 0.65 14.39 48.29
CA MET A 493 1.74 13.93 49.15
C MET A 493 2.97 13.49 48.34
N LEU A 494 2.74 12.77 47.24
CA LEU A 494 3.81 12.34 46.33
C LEU A 494 4.50 13.54 45.66
N PHE A 495 3.72 14.56 45.32
CA PHE A 495 4.25 15.80 44.73
C PHE A 495 5.07 16.60 45.74
N ASP A 496 4.59 16.74 46.98
CA ASP A 496 5.33 17.42 48.05
C ASP A 496 6.69 16.72 48.30
N GLU A 497 6.72 15.38 48.23
CA GLU A 497 7.96 14.58 48.28
C GLU A 497 8.88 14.89 47.09
N LEU A 498 8.36 14.94 45.87
CA LEU A 498 9.15 15.27 44.67
C LEU A 498 9.70 16.70 44.70
N VAL A 499 8.93 17.67 45.18
CA VAL A 499 9.37 19.06 45.34
C VAL A 499 10.46 19.14 46.41
N ALA A 500 10.29 18.46 47.54
CA ALA A 500 11.31 18.40 48.59
C ALA A 500 12.61 17.74 48.10
N ALA A 501 12.51 16.75 47.22
CA ALA A 501 13.65 16.10 46.56
C ALA A 501 14.24 16.91 45.39
N GLY A 502 13.66 18.07 45.03
CA GLY A 502 14.12 18.89 43.91
C GLY A 502 13.89 18.28 42.53
N ARG A 503 12.92 17.38 42.39
CA ARG A 503 12.57 16.67 41.13
C ARG A 503 11.32 17.23 40.45
N ALA A 504 10.47 17.96 41.17
CA ALA A 504 9.31 18.62 40.63
C ALA A 504 9.19 20.07 41.13
N PHE A 505 8.32 20.85 40.49
CA PHE A 505 8.08 22.26 40.82
C PHE A 505 6.62 22.65 40.66
N ASP A 506 6.10 23.46 41.59
CA ASP A 506 4.74 24.04 41.52
C ASP A 506 4.78 25.41 40.81
N ALA A 507 4.50 25.39 39.51
CA ALA A 507 4.52 26.53 38.62
C ALA A 507 3.16 27.26 38.60
N ARG A 508 2.70 27.77 39.75
CA ARG A 508 1.41 28.48 39.91
C ARG A 508 0.18 27.59 39.65
N GLY A 509 0.14 26.41 40.26
CA GLY A 509 -0.96 25.45 40.11
C GLY A 509 -0.76 24.45 38.96
N PHE A 510 0.44 24.46 38.38
CA PHE A 510 0.94 23.50 37.41
C PHE A 510 2.04 22.69 38.08
N TRP A 511 1.88 21.38 38.12
CA TRP A 511 2.93 20.47 38.55
C TRP A 511 3.71 20.04 37.34
N ILE A 512 5.03 20.19 37.41
CA ILE A 512 5.95 19.83 36.34
C ILE A 512 7.23 19.22 36.92
N SER A 513 7.85 18.31 36.17
CA SER A 513 9.17 17.81 36.50
C SER A 513 10.24 18.89 36.26
N VAL A 514 11.30 18.89 37.06
CA VAL A 514 12.38 19.88 36.91
C VAL A 514 13.06 19.78 35.54
N GLU A 515 13.11 18.59 34.95
CA GLU A 515 13.62 18.31 33.60
C GLU A 515 12.86 19.03 32.48
N ARG A 516 11.57 19.32 32.68
CA ARG A 516 10.71 20.02 31.71
C ARG A 516 10.41 21.46 32.12
N PHE A 517 11.02 21.97 33.20
CA PHE A 517 10.77 23.33 33.67
C PHE A 517 11.11 24.40 32.63
N ASP A 518 12.28 24.33 31.98
CA ASP A 518 12.71 25.34 30.99
C ASP A 518 11.76 25.39 29.78
N GLU A 519 11.20 24.24 29.39
CA GLU A 519 10.19 24.10 28.35
C GLU A 519 8.91 24.89 28.73
N LEU A 520 8.34 24.62 29.90
CA LEU A 520 7.17 25.35 30.39
C LEU A 520 7.46 26.83 30.62
N ASN A 521 8.60 27.17 31.20
CA ASN A 521 8.94 28.56 31.54
C ASN A 521 9.12 29.44 30.30
N THR A 522 9.50 28.86 29.16
CA THR A 522 9.56 29.57 27.87
C THR A 522 8.16 29.95 27.35
N VAL A 523 7.15 29.14 27.68
CA VAL A 523 5.77 29.26 27.18
C VAL A 523 4.90 30.05 28.17
N VAL A 524 5.01 29.73 29.45
CA VAL A 524 4.35 30.34 30.60
C VAL A 524 5.42 30.74 31.64
N PRO A 525 5.93 31.99 31.57
CA PRO A 525 7.00 32.44 32.47
C PRO A 525 6.59 32.40 33.95
N GLN A 526 7.44 31.77 34.75
CA GLN A 526 7.29 31.65 36.20
C GLN A 526 8.05 32.75 36.93
N SER A 527 7.56 33.14 38.11
CA SER A 527 8.20 34.18 38.95
C SER A 527 9.45 33.68 39.65
N THR A 528 9.58 32.37 39.82
CA THR A 528 10.70 31.71 40.50
C THR A 528 11.18 30.55 39.64
N THR A 529 12.46 30.22 39.78
CA THR A 529 13.11 29.14 39.04
C THR A 529 13.67 28.14 40.07
N PRO A 530 13.38 26.83 39.95
CA PRO A 530 13.99 25.82 40.81
C PRO A 530 15.50 25.71 40.55
N ALA A 531 16.21 25.02 41.45
CA ALA A 531 17.62 24.69 41.22
C ALA A 531 17.72 23.58 40.16
N ILE A 532 17.98 23.97 38.90
CA ILE A 532 18.11 23.03 37.78
C ILE A 532 19.60 22.76 37.50
N PRO A 533 20.06 21.49 37.55
CA PRO A 533 21.40 21.12 37.13
C PRO A 533 21.68 21.52 35.68
N GLU A 534 22.89 22.04 35.39
CA GLU A 534 23.27 22.51 34.06
C GLU A 534 23.08 21.44 32.96
N ARG A 535 23.35 20.17 33.29
CA ARG A 535 23.15 19.03 32.37
C ARG A 535 21.70 18.83 31.90
N LEU A 536 20.73 19.42 32.60
CA LEU A 536 19.29 19.34 32.29
C LEU A 536 18.78 20.59 31.59
N ARG A 537 19.59 21.67 31.54
CA ARG A 537 19.20 22.92 30.87
C ARG A 537 19.05 22.70 29.38
N LYS A 538 17.96 23.20 28.82
CA LYS A 538 17.68 23.17 27.37
C LYS A 538 17.19 24.55 26.93
N SER A 539 17.69 25.02 25.79
CA SER A 539 17.18 26.23 25.15
C SER A 539 16.02 25.88 24.23
N TRP A 540 14.91 26.60 24.40
CA TRP A 540 13.70 26.40 23.61
C TRP A 540 13.31 27.69 22.89
N THR A 541 12.77 27.53 21.67
CA THR A 541 11.92 28.58 21.12
C THR A 541 10.53 28.46 21.76
N ARG A 542 9.75 29.54 21.76
CA ARG A 542 8.38 29.52 22.29
C ARG A 542 7.48 28.53 21.55
N GLU A 543 7.69 28.39 20.24
CA GLU A 543 6.90 27.51 19.36
C GLU A 543 7.24 26.03 19.60
N ASP A 544 8.53 25.70 19.70
CA ASP A 544 8.96 24.30 19.92
C ASP A 544 8.59 23.81 21.32
N ALA A 545 8.72 24.65 22.34
CA ALA A 545 8.28 24.30 23.69
C ALA A 545 6.76 24.11 23.77
N ALA A 546 5.98 24.96 23.09
CA ALA A 546 4.52 24.77 23.03
C ALA A 546 4.16 23.44 22.32
N ARG A 547 4.88 23.10 21.25
CA ARG A 547 4.69 21.85 20.51
C ARG A 547 4.94 20.63 21.39
N GLU A 548 6.05 20.58 22.12
CA GLU A 548 6.39 19.42 22.97
C GLU A 548 5.50 19.31 24.22
N LEU A 549 5.05 20.43 24.80
CA LEU A 549 4.06 20.41 25.87
C LEU A 549 2.73 19.86 25.37
N ILE A 550 2.24 20.35 24.23
CA ILE A 550 0.99 19.89 23.63
C ILE A 550 1.11 18.41 23.24
N ARG A 551 2.26 17.96 22.71
CA ARG A 551 2.52 16.55 22.43
C ARG A 551 2.28 15.70 23.68
N GLY A 552 2.95 16.02 24.79
CA GLY A 552 2.77 15.30 26.05
C GLY A 552 1.32 15.30 26.55
N ARG A 553 0.64 16.44 26.47
CA ARG A 553 -0.77 16.56 26.88
C ARG A 553 -1.71 15.70 26.04
N THR A 554 -1.52 15.67 24.71
CA THR A 554 -2.36 14.88 23.82
C THR A 554 -2.19 13.37 24.00
N GLU A 555 -1.09 12.91 24.58
CA GLU A 555 -0.84 11.48 24.85
C GLU A 555 -1.67 10.92 26.01
N VAL A 556 -2.24 11.78 26.85
CA VAL A 556 -2.97 11.39 28.08
C VAL A 556 -4.42 11.87 28.15
N LEU A 557 -4.86 12.78 27.26
CA LEU A 557 -6.19 13.42 27.34
C LEU A 557 -7.28 12.82 26.46
N GLY A 558 -6.93 12.04 25.43
CA GLY A 558 -7.88 11.65 24.37
C GLY A 558 -8.31 12.85 23.50
N PRO A 559 -9.52 12.83 22.88
CA PRO A 559 -10.03 13.95 22.09
C PRO A 559 -10.10 15.25 22.92
N VAL A 560 -9.52 16.33 22.41
CA VAL A 560 -9.45 17.63 23.09
C VAL A 560 -9.53 18.80 22.10
N THR A 561 -10.15 19.91 22.49
CA THR A 561 -10.19 21.12 21.65
C THR A 561 -8.97 22.01 21.86
N ALA A 562 -8.60 22.80 20.85
CA ALA A 562 -7.52 23.78 20.97
C ALA A 562 -7.79 24.80 22.10
N ARG A 563 -9.06 25.17 22.29
CA ARG A 563 -9.49 26.06 23.39
C ARG A 563 -9.24 25.44 24.76
N ALA A 564 -9.58 24.16 24.95
CA ALA A 564 -9.35 23.47 26.23
C ALA A 564 -7.85 23.36 26.56
N LEU A 565 -6.99 23.10 25.56
CA LEU A 565 -5.54 23.12 25.73
C LEU A 565 -5.02 24.52 26.08
N ALA A 566 -5.48 25.56 25.38
CA ALA A 566 -5.13 26.95 25.69
C ALA A 566 -5.56 27.36 27.10
N ASP A 567 -6.78 27.00 27.52
CA ASP A 567 -7.29 27.22 28.87
C ASP A 567 -6.46 26.48 29.92
N SER A 568 -6.00 25.27 29.60
CA SER A 568 -5.15 24.49 30.51
C SER A 568 -3.82 25.19 30.79
N LEU A 569 -3.27 25.92 29.82
CA LEU A 569 -2.04 26.73 29.91
C LEU A 569 -2.28 28.17 30.36
N GLY A 570 -3.54 28.59 30.54
CA GLY A 570 -3.90 29.95 30.94
C GLY A 570 -3.76 31.00 29.83
N PHE A 571 -3.85 30.60 28.56
CA PHE A 571 -3.74 31.52 27.43
C PHE A 571 -5.07 32.18 27.06
N PRO A 572 -5.09 33.48 26.69
CA PRO A 572 -6.31 34.18 26.31
C PRO A 572 -6.81 33.78 24.92
N ASP A 573 -5.92 33.41 24.01
CA ASP A 573 -6.22 32.96 22.64
C ASP A 573 -5.66 31.55 22.38
N THR A 574 -5.93 31.01 21.18
CA THR A 574 -5.48 29.68 20.76
C THR A 574 -4.31 29.72 19.79
N ALA A 575 -3.78 30.89 19.39
CA ALA A 575 -2.91 31.02 18.22
C ALA A 575 -1.63 30.15 18.32
N LEU A 576 -0.97 30.16 19.49
CA LEU A 576 0.21 29.35 19.74
C LEU A 576 -0.11 27.85 19.78
N VAL A 577 -1.27 27.50 20.34
CA VAL A 577 -1.75 26.11 20.46
C VAL A 577 -2.14 25.56 19.09
N ASP A 578 -2.84 26.35 18.28
CA ASP A 578 -3.20 26.01 16.91
C ASP A 578 -1.96 25.76 16.05
N GLY A 579 -0.93 26.61 16.15
CA GLY A 579 0.35 26.41 15.46
C GLY A 579 1.04 25.09 15.84
N ALA A 580 1.07 24.76 17.13
CA ALA A 580 1.62 23.50 17.63
C ALA A 580 0.80 22.28 17.19
N LEU A 581 -0.53 22.34 17.26
CA LEU A 581 -1.42 21.27 16.82
C LEU A 581 -1.29 20.99 15.32
N LEU A 582 -1.20 22.04 14.49
CA LEU A 582 -0.96 21.91 13.06
C LEU A 582 0.40 21.30 12.75
N ALA A 583 1.45 21.68 13.50
CA ALA A 583 2.76 21.07 13.34
C ALA A 583 2.76 19.57 13.70
N LEU A 584 2.08 19.19 14.79
CA LEU A 584 1.94 17.80 15.21
C LEU A 584 1.06 16.97 14.27
N GLU A 585 0.05 17.58 13.64
CA GLU A 585 -0.74 16.94 12.57
C GLU A 585 0.11 16.69 11.32
N ASN A 586 0.92 17.67 10.92
CA ASN A 586 1.85 17.51 9.80
C ASN A 586 2.87 16.40 10.07
N GLU A 587 3.41 16.32 11.29
CA GLU A 587 4.26 15.21 11.72
C GLU A 587 3.54 13.85 11.73
N GLY A 588 2.20 13.84 11.65
CA GLY A 588 1.36 12.65 11.69
C GLY A 588 1.09 12.11 13.10
N LYS A 589 1.30 12.91 14.15
CA LYS A 589 1.06 12.52 15.55
C LYS A 589 -0.42 12.66 15.94
N LEU A 590 -1.08 13.70 15.44
CA LEU A 590 -2.47 14.02 15.74
C LEU A 590 -3.39 13.83 14.54
N LEU A 591 -4.69 13.69 14.81
CA LEU A 591 -5.75 13.74 13.82
C LEU A 591 -6.80 14.74 14.27
N ARG A 592 -7.23 15.62 13.37
CA ARG A 592 -8.31 16.59 13.62
C ARG A 592 -9.66 16.01 13.18
N GLY A 593 -10.69 16.17 13.98
CA GLY A 593 -12.02 15.66 13.67
C GLY A 593 -13.10 16.14 14.63
N ARG A 594 -14.30 15.59 14.49
CA ARG A 594 -15.38 15.69 15.48
C ARG A 594 -15.63 14.29 15.99
N PHE A 595 -14.95 13.92 17.07
CA PHE A 595 -14.93 12.54 17.58
C PHE A 595 -16.01 12.33 18.63
N THR A 596 -16.26 13.34 19.46
CA THR A 596 -17.33 13.34 20.45
C THR A 596 -18.66 13.71 19.80
N GLY A 597 -19.69 12.88 20.01
CA GLY A 597 -21.03 13.10 19.44
C GLY A 597 -21.61 14.48 19.81
N GLY A 598 -22.00 15.27 18.81
CA GLY A 598 -22.56 16.62 19.00
C GLY A 598 -21.52 17.74 19.22
N ALA A 599 -20.21 17.46 19.05
CA ALA A 599 -19.19 18.50 19.14
C ALA A 599 -19.33 19.57 18.05
N ALA A 600 -19.63 20.81 18.46
CA ALA A 600 -19.69 21.96 17.54
C ALA A 600 -18.29 22.42 17.08
N GLN A 601 -17.27 22.17 17.91
CA GLN A 601 -15.88 22.58 17.66
C GLN A 601 -15.03 21.40 17.17
N LEU A 602 -13.94 21.70 16.46
CA LEU A 602 -12.97 20.70 16.05
C LEU A 602 -12.15 20.23 17.24
N GLU A 603 -11.97 18.92 17.32
CA GLU A 603 -11.16 18.22 18.31
C GLU A 603 -9.90 17.66 17.67
N TRP A 604 -8.89 17.44 18.51
CA TRP A 604 -7.61 16.86 18.17
C TRP A 604 -7.39 15.65 19.08
N CYS A 605 -6.90 14.55 18.50
CA CYS A 605 -6.61 13.34 19.26
C CYS A 605 -5.29 12.73 18.79
N ASP A 606 -4.51 12.21 19.74
CA ASP A 606 -3.34 11.37 19.42
C ASP A 606 -3.80 10.11 18.68
N ARG A 607 -3.12 9.79 17.58
CA ARG A 607 -3.54 8.70 16.69
C ARG A 607 -3.57 7.33 17.36
N ARG A 608 -2.65 7.06 18.29
CA ARG A 608 -2.62 5.78 19.04
C ARG A 608 -3.81 5.69 19.98
N LEU A 609 -4.18 6.79 20.65
CA LEU A 609 -5.38 6.82 21.48
C LEU A 609 -6.64 6.69 20.61
N LEU A 610 -6.70 7.40 19.49
CA LEU A 610 -7.82 7.33 18.56
C LEU A 610 -8.04 5.91 18.02
N ALA A 611 -6.97 5.21 17.63
CA ALA A 611 -7.04 3.81 17.21
C ALA A 611 -7.57 2.88 18.30
N ARG A 612 -7.18 3.10 19.57
CA ARG A 612 -7.72 2.35 20.72
C ARG A 612 -9.22 2.61 20.92
N ILE A 613 -9.65 3.87 20.84
CA ILE A 613 -11.06 4.25 20.97
C ILE A 613 -11.89 3.59 19.87
N HIS A 614 -11.38 3.61 18.63
CA HIS A 614 -12.04 2.98 17.49
C HIS A 614 -12.19 1.47 17.69
N ARG A 615 -11.12 0.78 18.12
CA ARG A 615 -11.16 -0.66 18.45
C ARG A 615 -12.19 -0.98 19.54
N TYR A 616 -12.28 -0.18 20.60
CA TYR A 616 -13.28 -0.39 21.66
C TYR A 616 -14.70 -0.12 21.18
N THR A 617 -14.88 0.85 20.29
CA THR A 617 -16.16 1.14 19.64
C THR A 617 -16.62 -0.05 18.79
N LEU A 618 -15.72 -0.69 18.05
CA LEU A 618 -16.01 -1.86 17.21
C LEU A 618 -16.28 -3.14 18.02
N ASN A 619 -15.53 -3.38 19.10
CA ASN A 619 -15.59 -4.63 19.86
C ASN A 619 -16.79 -4.77 20.81
N ARG A 620 -17.71 -3.79 20.83
CA ARG A 620 -18.88 -3.86 21.69
C ARG A 620 -19.85 -4.94 21.17
N PRO A 621 -20.19 -5.98 21.95
CA PRO A 621 -21.24 -6.91 21.58
C PRO A 621 -22.54 -6.11 21.44
N ARG A 622 -23.26 -6.32 20.33
CA ARG A 622 -24.59 -5.74 20.02
C ARG A 622 -25.66 -6.18 21.03
N LYS A 623 -25.49 -5.83 22.31
CA LYS A 623 -26.45 -6.01 23.41
C LYS A 623 -27.05 -4.66 23.76
N SER A 624 -27.86 -4.13 22.84
CA SER A 624 -28.95 -3.17 23.09
C SER A 624 -29.35 -2.53 21.76
N LEU A 625 -30.04 -3.30 20.92
CA LEU A 625 -31.05 -2.80 20.00
C LEU A 625 -32.27 -3.70 20.15
#